data_AF-A0A0Q2XN92-F1
#
_entry.id   AF-A0A0Q2XN92-F1
#
_cell.length_a   1.000
_cell.length_b   1.000
_cell.length_c   1.000
_cell.angle_alpha   90.00
_cell.angle_beta   90.00
_cell.angle_gamma   90.00
#
_symmetry.space_group_name_H-M   'P 1'
#
loop_
_entity.id
_entity.type
_entity.pdbx_description
1 polymer ?
#
loop_
_entity_poly.entity_id
_entity_poly.type
_entity_poly.pdbx_seq_one_letter_code
_entity_poly.pdbx_strand_id
1 'polypeptide(L)'
;MKILLTSFFAWIALATLAASQHAHTDHADMGGKPNLVLSEPGQGAFSAVAEITQVLRDDPSTDWSKVNITALREHLIDMDLVATDASVSASATPKGATFVVTGDARTQRAIKTMVPAHAPFLAAETGWEVAVQEIDSGVTMHVSGDATQIAALSFIGLMTIGAHHQEHHLMMAKGGDVH
;
A
#
# COMPACT_ATOMS: atom_id res chain seq x y z
N MET A 1 -44.16 -43.01 -20.02
CA MET A 1 -42.92 -43.82 -19.97
C MET A 1 -41.74 -42.86 -20.06
N LYS A 2 -40.82 -42.92 -19.08
CA LYS A 2 -39.60 -42.08 -18.91
C LYS A 2 -38.79 -41.98 -20.22
N ILE A 3 -38.08 -40.90 -20.49
CA ILE A 3 -36.64 -40.78 -20.16
C ILE A 3 -36.26 -39.30 -19.92
N LEU A 4 -35.72 -39.03 -18.72
CA LEU A 4 -34.87 -37.89 -18.38
C LEU A 4 -33.52 -38.04 -19.10
N LEU A 5 -32.97 -36.96 -19.66
CA LEU A 5 -31.53 -36.82 -19.81
C LEU A 5 -31.11 -35.50 -19.14
N THR A 6 -30.46 -35.65 -18.00
CA THR A 6 -29.91 -34.59 -17.13
C THR A 6 -28.65 -33.99 -17.75
N SER A 7 -28.63 -32.68 -17.98
CA SER A 7 -27.40 -31.93 -18.29
C SER A 7 -26.55 -31.78 -17.03
N PHE A 8 -25.32 -32.27 -17.07
CA PHE A 8 -24.31 -32.08 -16.04
C PHE A 8 -23.38 -30.95 -16.50
N PHE A 9 -23.55 -29.74 -15.96
CA PHE A 9 -22.61 -28.63 -16.18
C PHE A 9 -21.62 -28.61 -15.02
N ALA A 10 -20.40 -29.11 -15.26
CA ALA A 10 -19.30 -28.99 -14.32
C ALA A 10 -18.71 -27.57 -14.42
N TRP A 11 -18.86 -26.76 -13.37
CA TRP A 11 -18.16 -25.49 -13.23
C TRP A 11 -16.76 -25.75 -12.68
N ILE A 12 -15.74 -25.55 -13.52
CA ILE A 12 -14.35 -25.49 -13.09
C ILE A 12 -14.12 -24.06 -12.59
N ALA A 13 -13.98 -23.89 -11.28
CA ALA A 13 -13.51 -22.65 -10.69
C ALA A 13 -11.99 -22.53 -10.92
N LEU A 14 -11.58 -21.68 -11.85
CA LEU A 14 -10.18 -21.26 -11.97
C LEU A 14 -9.87 -20.32 -10.80
N ALA A 15 -9.21 -20.83 -9.76
CA ALA A 15 -8.59 -19.98 -8.77
C ALA A 15 -7.38 -19.30 -9.41
N THR A 16 -7.51 -18.03 -9.76
CA THR A 16 -6.36 -17.20 -10.13
C THR A 16 -5.52 -16.98 -8.87
N LEU A 17 -4.31 -17.55 -8.83
CA LEU A 17 -3.31 -17.10 -7.86
C LEU A 17 -2.97 -15.65 -8.20
N ALA A 18 -3.39 -14.73 -7.33
CA ALA A 18 -2.81 -13.40 -7.30
C ALA A 18 -1.37 -13.54 -6.77
N ALA A 19 -0.41 -13.64 -7.67
CA ALA A 19 0.99 -13.51 -7.31
C ALA A 19 1.25 -12.03 -7.02
N SER A 20 1.39 -11.66 -5.74
CA SER A 20 1.95 -10.36 -5.38
C SER A 20 3.38 -10.31 -5.91
N GLN A 21 3.63 -9.45 -6.90
CA GLN A 21 4.98 -9.22 -7.41
C GLN A 21 5.76 -8.41 -6.37
N HIS A 22 6.52 -9.08 -5.51
CA HIS A 22 7.77 -8.54 -4.97
C HIS A 22 8.88 -9.37 -5.60
N ALA A 23 9.31 -8.93 -6.79
CA ALA A 23 10.49 -9.48 -7.44
C ALA A 23 11.72 -8.84 -6.78
N HIS A 24 12.32 -9.54 -5.81
CA HIS A 24 13.72 -9.31 -5.52
C HIS A 24 14.52 -10.01 -6.62
N THR A 25 15.24 -9.23 -7.40
CA THR A 25 16.20 -9.71 -8.39
C THR A 25 17.21 -10.65 -7.74
N ASP A 26 17.15 -11.93 -8.07
CA ASP A 26 18.22 -12.90 -7.78
C ASP A 26 19.50 -12.46 -8.50
N HIS A 27 20.52 -12.12 -7.72
CA HIS A 27 21.88 -12.03 -8.23
C HIS A 27 22.41 -13.45 -8.46
N ALA A 28 22.59 -13.80 -9.74
CA ALA A 28 23.35 -14.97 -10.12
C ALA A 28 24.82 -14.80 -9.69
N ASP A 29 25.30 -15.65 -8.78
CA ASP A 29 26.73 -16.00 -8.72
C ASP A 29 26.94 -17.48 -8.35
N MET A 30 27.98 -18.02 -8.97
CA MET A 30 28.35 -19.43 -9.06
C MET A 30 29.10 -19.89 -7.80
N GLY A 31 28.76 -21.08 -7.28
CA GLY A 31 29.73 -21.91 -6.55
C GLY A 31 29.50 -22.11 -5.04
N GLY A 32 28.58 -23.02 -4.71
CA GLY A 32 28.80 -24.08 -3.71
C GLY A 32 29.16 -23.72 -2.26
N LYS A 33 28.15 -23.39 -1.43
CA LYS A 33 27.88 -23.97 -0.09
C LYS A 33 26.36 -23.88 0.22
N PRO A 34 25.71 -24.92 0.78
CA PRO A 34 24.27 -24.91 1.00
C PRO A 34 23.83 -24.06 2.22
N ASN A 35 22.97 -23.08 1.91
CA ASN A 35 21.89 -22.47 2.68
C ASN A 35 22.11 -22.09 4.16
N LEU A 36 22.28 -20.78 4.37
CA LEU A 36 21.39 -20.04 5.28
C LEU A 36 20.48 -19.14 4.43
N VAL A 37 19.55 -19.74 3.68
CA VAL A 37 18.37 -18.98 3.23
C VAL A 37 17.39 -19.02 4.38
N LEU A 38 17.58 -18.11 5.34
CA LEU A 38 16.53 -17.76 6.28
C LEU A 38 15.85 -16.53 5.71
N SER A 39 14.79 -16.76 4.94
CA SER A 39 13.84 -15.74 4.53
C SER A 39 12.59 -15.96 5.37
N GLU A 40 12.48 -15.22 6.46
CA GLU A 40 11.17 -14.90 7.02
C GLU A 40 11.00 -13.39 6.92
N PRO A 41 10.44 -12.84 5.83
CA PRO A 41 9.85 -11.52 5.88
C PRO A 41 8.52 -11.65 6.66
N GLY A 42 8.62 -12.12 7.91
CA GLY A 42 7.53 -12.11 8.86
C GLY A 42 7.27 -10.65 9.19
N GLN A 43 6.10 -10.15 8.80
CA GLN A 43 5.63 -8.76 8.93
C GLN A 43 6.25 -7.81 7.89
N GLY A 44 5.40 -7.26 7.01
CA GLY A 44 5.81 -6.33 5.95
C GLY A 44 6.55 -5.10 6.47
N ALA A 45 6.12 -4.57 7.63
CA ALA A 45 6.80 -3.45 8.29
C ALA A 45 8.21 -3.82 8.78
N PHE A 46 8.37 -4.98 9.41
CA PHE A 46 9.68 -5.42 9.91
C PHE A 46 10.66 -5.66 8.75
N SER A 47 10.14 -6.25 7.66
CA SER A 47 10.90 -6.51 6.44
C SER A 47 11.37 -5.21 5.79
N ALA A 48 10.49 -4.21 5.66
CA ALA A 48 10.84 -2.90 5.14
C ALA A 48 11.91 -2.21 6.00
N VAL A 49 11.79 -2.26 7.33
CA VAL A 49 12.81 -1.69 8.23
C VAL A 49 14.15 -2.42 8.10
N ALA A 50 14.14 -3.75 7.99
CA ALA A 50 15.36 -4.54 7.84
C ALA A 50 16.09 -4.20 6.53
N GLU A 51 15.36 -4.10 5.41
CA GLU A 51 15.91 -3.70 4.11
C GLU A 51 16.55 -2.30 4.18
N ILE A 52 15.82 -1.31 4.68
CA ILE A 52 16.34 0.06 4.81
C ILE A 52 17.54 0.13 5.77
N THR A 53 17.51 -0.63 6.86
CA THR A 53 18.65 -0.70 7.79
C THR A 53 19.89 -1.27 7.10
N GLN A 54 19.73 -2.28 6.24
CA GLN A 54 20.83 -2.85 5.47
C GLN A 54 21.40 -1.82 4.48
N VAL A 55 20.53 -1.14 3.72
CA VAL A 55 20.94 -0.06 2.78
C VAL A 55 21.73 1.04 3.49
N LEU A 56 21.26 1.51 4.66
CA LEU A 56 21.96 2.55 5.43
C LEU A 56 23.32 2.08 5.97
N ARG A 57 23.44 0.80 6.34
CA ARG A 57 24.71 0.22 6.86
C ARG A 57 25.75 0.00 5.78
N ASP A 58 25.32 -0.31 4.56
CA ASP A 58 26.21 -0.57 3.43
C ASP A 58 26.68 0.72 2.74
N ASP A 59 25.98 1.84 2.92
CA ASP A 59 26.37 3.15 2.41
C ASP A 59 27.34 3.87 3.38
N PRO A 60 28.64 3.98 3.06
CA PRO A 60 29.62 4.65 3.92
C PRO A 60 29.40 6.16 4.03
N SER A 61 28.53 6.74 3.20
CA SER A 61 28.16 8.16 3.25
C SER A 61 26.94 8.45 4.15
N THR A 62 26.34 7.42 4.76
CA THR A 62 25.21 7.59 5.68
C THR A 62 25.57 8.50 6.85
N ASP A 63 24.83 9.61 6.96
CA ASP A 63 24.89 10.51 8.11
C ASP A 63 24.04 9.95 9.27
N TRP A 64 24.68 9.14 10.11
CA TRP A 64 24.06 8.51 11.28
C TRP A 64 23.45 9.50 12.27
N SER A 65 23.83 10.78 12.23
CA SER A 65 23.22 11.81 13.08
C SER A 65 21.80 12.21 12.66
N LYS A 66 21.41 11.89 11.41
CA LYS A 66 20.09 12.20 10.85
C LYS A 66 19.16 10.99 10.75
N VAL A 67 19.71 9.78 10.82
CA VAL A 67 18.93 8.55 10.66
C VAL A 67 17.79 8.49 11.68
N ASN A 68 16.57 8.21 11.20
CA ASN A 68 15.36 8.14 12.03
C ASN A 68 14.49 6.93 11.67
N ILE A 69 14.90 5.74 12.14
CA ILE A 69 14.13 4.50 11.96
C ILE A 69 12.79 4.52 12.72
N THR A 70 12.69 5.30 13.81
CA THR A 70 11.44 5.45 14.55
C THR A 70 10.38 6.14 13.69
N ALA A 71 10.74 7.18 12.93
CA ALA A 71 9.82 7.82 12.00
C ALA A 71 9.34 6.84 10.92
N LEU A 72 10.25 6.10 10.29
CA LEU A 72 9.89 5.06 9.33
C LEU A 72 8.93 4.02 9.94
N ARG A 73 9.20 3.57 11.17
CA ARG A 73 8.31 2.63 11.85
C ARG A 73 6.91 3.21 12.08
N GLU A 74 6.79 4.46 12.51
CA GLU A 74 5.48 5.09 12.71
C GLU A 74 4.72 5.25 11.40
N HIS A 75 5.42 5.57 10.31
CA HIS A 75 4.81 5.60 8.97
C HIS A 75 4.29 4.22 8.53
N LEU A 76 5.07 3.16 8.73
CA LEU A 76 4.64 1.81 8.40
C LEU A 76 3.43 1.36 9.24
N ILE A 77 3.32 1.82 10.49
CA ILE A 77 2.13 1.62 11.32
C ILE A 77 0.94 2.39 10.76
N ASP A 78 1.14 3.64 10.31
CA ASP A 78 0.08 4.42 9.69
C ASP A 78 -0.44 3.75 8.41
N MET A 79 0.46 3.23 7.57
CA MET A 79 0.11 2.44 6.38
C MET A 79 -0.74 1.22 6.74
N ASP A 80 -0.29 0.45 7.74
CA ASP A 80 -0.99 -0.77 8.18
C ASP A 80 -2.40 -0.43 8.68
N LEU A 81 -2.53 0.53 9.60
CA LEU A 81 -3.83 0.96 10.14
C LEU A 81 -4.78 1.49 9.06
N VAL A 82 -4.29 2.24 8.07
CA VAL A 82 -5.11 2.68 6.94
C VAL A 82 -5.58 1.51 6.09
N ALA A 83 -4.77 0.46 5.96
CA ALA A 83 -5.11 -0.74 5.19
C ALA A 83 -6.05 -1.70 5.94
N THR A 84 -5.88 -1.86 7.27
CA THR A 84 -6.53 -2.92 8.04
C THR A 84 -7.67 -2.42 8.93
N ASP A 85 -7.58 -1.19 9.45
CA ASP A 85 -8.46 -0.70 10.52
C ASP A 85 -9.34 0.49 10.09
N ALA A 86 -9.08 1.09 8.92
CA ALA A 86 -9.91 2.17 8.41
C ALA A 86 -11.31 1.68 8.00
N SER A 87 -12.34 2.38 8.48
CA SER A 87 -13.72 2.21 8.02
C SER A 87 -13.99 3.15 6.85
N VAL A 88 -14.32 2.58 5.69
CA VAL A 88 -14.53 3.31 4.44
C VAL A 88 -15.99 3.21 4.01
N SER A 89 -16.64 4.36 3.84
CA SER A 89 -17.93 4.48 3.15
C SER A 89 -17.73 5.10 1.78
N ALA A 90 -18.00 4.34 0.72
CA ALA A 90 -17.86 4.80 -0.66
C ALA A 90 -19.23 5.14 -1.28
N SER A 91 -19.30 6.28 -1.96
CA SER A 91 -20.46 6.69 -2.75
C SER A 91 -20.02 7.00 -4.18
N ALA A 92 -20.58 6.30 -5.15
CA ALA A 92 -20.27 6.53 -6.56
C ALA A 92 -20.77 7.92 -7.00
N THR A 93 -20.03 8.53 -7.93
CA THR A 93 -20.43 9.74 -8.63
C THR A 93 -20.41 9.47 -10.14
N PRO A 94 -21.02 10.34 -10.99
CA PRO A 94 -20.97 10.14 -12.43
C PRO A 94 -19.54 10.12 -13.03
N LYS A 95 -18.55 10.67 -12.31
CA LYS A 95 -17.16 10.78 -12.76
C LYS A 95 -16.17 10.04 -11.86
N GLY A 96 -16.60 9.26 -10.88
CA GLY A 96 -15.70 8.62 -9.92
C GLY A 96 -16.39 8.25 -8.62
N ALA A 97 -15.81 8.65 -7.49
CA ALA A 97 -16.34 8.30 -6.17
C ALA A 97 -15.96 9.33 -5.11
N THR A 98 -16.76 9.36 -4.05
CA THR A 98 -16.44 10.01 -2.77
C THR A 98 -16.29 8.93 -1.71
N PHE A 99 -15.23 9.03 -0.91
CA PHE A 99 -14.92 8.15 0.20
C PHE A 99 -14.95 8.93 1.51
N VAL A 100 -15.72 8.47 2.48
CA VAL A 100 -15.61 8.92 3.87
C VAL A 100 -14.82 7.87 4.63
N VAL A 101 -13.64 8.26 5.12
CA VAL A 101 -12.66 7.35 5.72
C VAL A 101 -12.47 7.75 7.18
N THR A 102 -12.73 6.80 8.08
CA THR A 102 -12.79 7.03 9.53
C THR A 102 -12.14 5.87 10.29
N GLY A 103 -11.89 6.05 11.58
CA GLY A 103 -11.34 4.99 12.42
C GLY A 103 -11.38 5.36 13.90
N ASP A 104 -10.81 4.49 14.74
CA ASP A 104 -10.57 4.84 16.14
C ASP A 104 -9.53 5.97 16.29
N ALA A 105 -9.23 6.39 17.51
CA ALA A 105 -8.33 7.52 17.73
C ALA A 105 -6.94 7.35 17.07
N ARG A 106 -6.37 6.14 17.00
CA ARG A 106 -5.04 5.91 16.41
C ARG A 106 -5.14 5.81 14.88
N THR A 107 -6.13 5.10 14.37
CA THR A 107 -6.37 4.96 12.92
C THR A 107 -6.81 6.29 12.30
N GLN A 108 -7.62 7.08 13.01
CA GLN A 108 -8.01 8.42 12.57
C GLN A 108 -6.79 9.32 12.37
N ARG A 109 -5.79 9.28 13.26
CA ARG A 109 -4.55 10.05 13.08
C ARG A 109 -3.79 9.57 11.84
N ALA A 110 -3.66 8.25 11.66
CA ALA A 110 -3.04 7.68 10.47
C ALA A 110 -3.75 8.13 9.18
N ILE A 111 -5.09 8.08 9.15
CA ILE A 111 -5.90 8.55 8.02
C ILE A 111 -5.63 10.03 7.71
N LYS A 112 -5.63 10.89 8.73
CA LYS A 112 -5.42 12.34 8.58
C LYS A 112 -4.00 12.69 8.14
N THR A 113 -3.00 11.89 8.51
CA THR A 113 -1.63 12.07 8.02
C THR A 113 -1.48 11.54 6.59
N MET A 114 -1.92 10.30 6.35
CA MET A 114 -1.60 9.56 5.13
C MET A 114 -2.41 9.99 3.91
N VAL A 115 -3.72 10.14 4.05
CA VAL A 115 -4.59 10.38 2.89
C VAL A 115 -4.30 11.72 2.21
N PRO A 116 -4.17 12.85 2.93
CA PRO A 116 -3.77 14.11 2.31
C PRO A 116 -2.37 14.05 1.68
N ALA A 117 -1.41 13.37 2.31
CA ALA A 117 -0.05 13.24 1.79
C ALA A 117 0.03 12.43 0.48
N HIS A 118 -0.83 11.41 0.30
CA HIS A 118 -0.83 10.57 -0.90
C HIS A 118 -1.65 11.13 -2.06
N ALA A 119 -2.64 12.00 -1.79
CA ALA A 119 -3.53 12.54 -2.80
C ALA A 119 -2.82 13.22 -4.00
N PRO A 120 -1.74 14.03 -3.81
CA PRO A 120 -1.00 14.61 -4.92
C PRO A 120 -0.31 13.57 -5.80
N PHE A 121 0.20 12.47 -5.23
CA PHE A 121 0.86 11.40 -5.98
C PHE A 121 -0.15 10.62 -6.83
N LEU A 122 -1.31 10.30 -6.25
CA LEU A 122 -2.41 9.69 -7.00
C LEU A 122 -2.82 10.59 -8.18
N ALA A 123 -3.00 11.90 -7.94
CA ALA A 123 -3.36 12.85 -8.98
C ALA A 123 -2.27 12.94 -10.08
N ALA A 124 -1.00 12.99 -9.69
CA ALA A 124 0.12 13.06 -10.64
C ALA A 124 0.26 11.81 -11.51
N GLU A 125 0.12 10.62 -10.91
CA GLU A 125 0.30 9.33 -11.60
C GLU A 125 -0.87 9.01 -12.53
N THR A 126 -2.09 9.41 -12.16
CA THR A 126 -3.31 9.07 -12.92
C THR A 126 -3.81 10.19 -13.83
N GLY A 127 -3.44 11.44 -13.54
CA GLY A 127 -4.05 12.63 -14.13
C GLY A 127 -5.48 12.90 -13.66
N TRP A 128 -5.97 12.21 -12.61
CA TRP A 128 -7.30 12.42 -12.05
C TRP A 128 -7.36 13.62 -11.11
N GLU A 129 -8.56 14.17 -10.95
CA GLU A 129 -8.83 15.18 -9.94
C GLU A 129 -9.02 14.49 -8.58
N VAL A 130 -8.16 14.80 -7.62
CA VAL A 130 -8.21 14.27 -6.26
C VAL A 130 -8.30 15.42 -5.28
N ALA A 131 -9.34 15.42 -4.43
CA ALA A 131 -9.53 16.40 -3.38
C ALA A 131 -9.74 15.70 -2.04
N VAL A 132 -9.05 16.16 -0.99
CA VAL A 132 -9.18 15.62 0.37
C VAL A 132 -9.59 16.75 1.30
N GLN A 133 -10.57 16.48 2.15
CA GLN A 133 -11.01 17.37 3.22
C GLN A 133 -10.96 16.63 4.55
N GLU A 134 -10.27 17.17 5.54
CA GLU A 134 -10.34 16.66 6.90
C GLU A 134 -11.72 16.88 7.52
N ILE A 135 -12.17 15.89 8.29
CA ILE A 135 -13.37 15.94 9.14
C ILE A 135 -12.99 15.50 10.56
N ASP A 136 -13.89 15.68 11.53
CA ASP A 136 -13.62 15.35 12.93
C ASP A 136 -13.28 13.87 13.14
N SER A 137 -13.86 12.97 12.33
CA SER A 137 -13.68 11.51 12.44
C SER A 137 -12.66 10.93 11.46
N GLY A 138 -11.96 11.74 10.65
CA GLY A 138 -11.04 11.27 9.62
C GLY A 138 -10.98 12.21 8.42
N VAL A 139 -11.24 11.71 7.21
CA VAL A 139 -11.23 12.51 5.97
C VAL A 139 -12.40 12.16 5.05
N THR A 140 -12.75 13.10 4.18
CA THR A 140 -13.50 12.85 2.96
C THR A 140 -12.57 13.01 1.76
N MET A 141 -12.48 12.00 0.90
CA MET A 141 -11.69 12.00 -0.32
C MET A 141 -12.62 11.93 -1.53
N HIS A 142 -12.51 12.88 -2.44
CA HIS A 142 -13.23 12.91 -3.70
C HIS A 142 -12.26 12.64 -4.86
N VAL A 143 -12.63 11.72 -5.74
CA VAL A 143 -11.82 11.35 -6.91
C VAL A 143 -12.70 11.40 -8.16
N SER A 144 -12.26 12.16 -9.16
CA SER A 144 -12.91 12.28 -10.47
C SER A 144 -11.94 11.91 -11.60
N GLY A 145 -12.33 10.96 -12.45
CA GLY A 145 -11.49 10.34 -13.48
C GLY A 145 -12.20 9.17 -14.17
N ASP A 146 -11.50 8.05 -14.35
CA ASP A 146 -12.12 6.81 -14.84
C ASP A 146 -12.99 6.19 -13.74
N ALA A 147 -14.30 6.44 -13.81
CA ALA A 147 -15.25 5.96 -12.81
C ALA A 147 -15.26 4.43 -12.65
N THR A 148 -14.98 3.67 -13.72
CA THR A 148 -14.95 2.21 -13.65
C THR A 148 -13.73 1.75 -12.88
N GLN A 149 -12.56 2.31 -13.18
CA GLN A 149 -11.32 1.98 -12.49
C GLN A 149 -11.34 2.43 -11.03
N ILE A 150 -11.81 3.65 -10.75
CA ILE A 150 -11.96 4.20 -9.40
C ILE A 150 -12.86 3.30 -8.54
N ALA A 151 -14.00 2.86 -9.09
CA ALA A 151 -14.92 1.97 -8.39
C ALA A 151 -14.31 0.58 -8.15
N ALA A 152 -13.58 0.03 -9.12
CA ALA A 152 -12.95 -1.28 -9.02
C ALA A 152 -11.80 -1.32 -8.00
N LEU A 153 -10.99 -0.25 -7.94
CA LEU A 153 -9.86 -0.14 -7.01
C LEU A 153 -10.30 0.14 -5.58
N SER A 154 -11.42 0.85 -5.42
CA SER A 154 -11.88 1.35 -4.11
C SER A 154 -10.81 2.20 -3.40
N PHE A 155 -11.08 2.63 -2.17
CA PHE A 155 -10.17 3.51 -1.42
C PHE A 155 -8.76 2.93 -1.30
N ILE A 156 -8.64 1.67 -0.84
CA ILE A 156 -7.31 1.10 -0.57
C ILE A 156 -6.48 0.88 -1.84
N GLY A 157 -7.10 0.51 -2.97
CA GLY A 157 -6.39 0.39 -4.24
C GLY A 157 -5.86 1.74 -4.72
N LEU A 158 -6.65 2.81 -4.57
CA LEU A 158 -6.24 4.17 -4.92
C LEU A 158 -5.06 4.65 -4.07
N MET A 159 -5.03 4.31 -2.77
CA MET A 159 -3.93 4.64 -1.87
C MET A 159 -2.60 3.95 -2.22
N THR A 160 -2.60 2.97 -3.14
CA THR A 160 -1.39 2.28 -3.61
C THR A 160 -0.86 2.80 -4.95
N ILE A 161 -1.53 3.78 -5.58
CA ILE A 161 -1.11 4.35 -6.88
C ILE A 161 -0.22 5.57 -6.65
N GLY A 162 0.85 5.69 -7.45
CA GLY A 162 1.86 6.75 -7.27
C GLY A 162 2.77 6.52 -6.06
N ALA A 163 2.63 5.37 -5.42
CA ALA A 163 3.40 4.94 -4.28
C ALA A 163 4.85 4.58 -4.65
N HIS A 164 5.76 5.54 -4.52
CA HIS A 164 7.21 5.28 -4.54
C HIS A 164 7.72 4.85 -3.16
N HIS A 165 7.03 3.90 -2.51
CA HIS A 165 7.20 3.61 -1.09
C HIS A 165 8.66 3.33 -0.69
N GLN A 166 9.47 2.65 -1.51
CA GLN A 166 10.87 2.38 -1.18
C GLN A 166 11.72 3.66 -1.07
N GLU A 167 11.64 4.56 -2.05
CA GLU A 167 12.40 5.83 -2.02
C GLU A 167 11.89 6.74 -0.90
N HIS A 168 10.56 6.77 -0.70
CA HIS A 168 9.94 7.51 0.40
C HIS A 168 10.39 6.99 1.77
N HIS A 169 10.40 5.66 1.97
CA HIS A 169 10.88 5.03 3.20
C HIS A 169 12.35 5.33 3.45
N LEU A 170 13.19 5.28 2.41
CA LEU A 170 14.60 5.60 2.53
C LEU A 170 14.82 7.08 2.88
N MET A 171 14.07 8.00 2.27
CA MET A 171 14.13 9.43 2.57
C MET A 171 13.75 9.71 4.03
N MET A 172 12.64 9.13 4.50
CA MET A 172 12.21 9.25 5.89
C MET A 172 13.24 8.66 6.86
N ALA A 173 13.78 7.48 6.54
CA ALA A 173 14.80 6.85 7.37
C ALA A 173 16.10 7.65 7.43
N LYS A 174 16.42 8.46 6.41
CA LYS A 174 17.54 9.42 6.39
C LYS A 174 17.24 10.73 7.13
N GLY A 175 16.06 10.85 7.75
CA GLY A 175 15.63 12.03 8.52
C GLY A 175 14.97 13.13 7.68
N GLY A 176 14.58 12.83 6.44
CA GLY A 176 13.79 13.73 5.62
C GLY A 176 12.36 13.89 6.16
N ASP A 177 11.81 15.10 6.09
CA ASP A 177 10.40 15.35 6.33
C ASP A 177 9.62 15.04 5.04
N VAL A 178 8.63 14.17 5.14
CA VAL A 178 7.87 13.65 3.99
C VAL A 178 6.37 13.62 4.25
N HIS A 179 5.92 14.26 5.34
CA HIS A 179 4.52 14.45 5.71
C HIS A 179 4.12 15.93 5.66
#